data_AF-A0A1E5P6I5-F1
#
_entry.id   AF-A0A1E5P6I5-F1
#
_cell.length_a   1.000
_cell.length_b   1.000
_cell.length_c   1.000
_cell.angle_alpha   90.00
_cell.angle_beta   90.00
_cell.angle_gamma   90.00
#
_symmetry.space_group_name_H-M   'P 1'
#
loop_
_entity.id
_entity.type
_entity.pdbx_description
1 polymer ?
#
loop_
_entity_poly.entity_id
_entity_poly.type
_entity_poly.pdbx_seq_one_letter_code
_entity_poly.pdbx_strand_id
1 'polypeptide(L)'
;MNVTGTIDRPHTHDPKKQAPMTSSPSEPFGSATHDVTITGANDSRQNRNREMQLIPEALARAHMQERRREAESEHQAVRLVAARRMQRRAERVSLRARRALAMAVMQ
;
A
#
# COMPACT_ATOMS: atom_id res chain seq x y z
N MET A 1 13.80 27.70 -32.49
CA MET A 1 13.30 26.97 -31.31
C MET A 1 13.63 25.51 -31.53
N ASN A 2 14.67 24.99 -30.86
CA ASN A 2 15.20 23.66 -31.14
C ASN A 2 14.98 22.79 -29.89
N VAL A 3 13.81 22.19 -29.75
CA VAL A 3 13.52 21.27 -28.64
C VAL A 3 13.66 19.84 -29.17
N THR A 4 14.71 19.15 -28.76
CA THR A 4 15.00 17.75 -29.13
C THR A 4 14.25 16.78 -28.21
N GLY A 5 13.19 16.16 -28.74
CA GLY A 5 12.40 15.12 -28.08
C GLY A 5 10.91 15.48 -27.99
N THR A 6 10.03 14.55 -28.32
CA THR A 6 8.57 14.70 -28.19
C THR A 6 8.08 13.88 -27.00
N ILE A 7 6.94 14.23 -26.41
CA ILE A 7 6.34 13.52 -25.25
C ILE A 7 6.21 12.01 -25.53
N ASP A 8 5.86 11.63 -26.76
CA ASP A 8 5.73 10.22 -27.17
C ASP A 8 7.06 9.54 -27.57
N ARG A 9 8.16 10.30 -27.66
CA ARG A 9 9.51 9.79 -27.94
C ARG A 9 10.57 10.56 -27.14
N PRO A 10 10.72 10.25 -25.85
CA PRO A 10 11.75 10.87 -25.03
C PRO A 10 13.13 10.53 -25.58
N HIS A 11 13.99 11.54 -25.70
CA HIS A 11 15.38 11.31 -26.08
C HIS A 11 16.08 10.51 -24.99
N THR A 12 16.80 9.45 -25.38
CA THR A 12 17.58 8.63 -24.43
C THR A 12 18.65 9.49 -23.76
N HIS A 13 18.62 9.57 -22.43
CA HIS A 13 19.62 10.28 -21.65
C HIS A 13 20.97 9.55 -21.75
N ASP A 14 21.97 10.14 -22.40
CA ASP A 14 23.33 9.61 -22.52
C ASP A 14 24.22 10.22 -21.41
N PRO A 15 24.46 9.51 -20.30
CA PRO A 15 25.19 10.05 -19.16
C PRO A 15 26.67 10.33 -19.46
N LYS A 16 27.22 9.87 -20.59
CA LYS A 16 28.64 10.03 -20.93
C LYS A 16 28.99 11.41 -21.50
N LYS A 17 28.00 12.24 -21.83
CA LYS A 17 28.19 13.61 -22.35
C LYS A 17 27.88 14.71 -21.34
N GLN A 18 27.91 14.39 -20.04
CA GLN A 18 27.85 15.41 -19.01
C GLN A 18 29.19 16.14 -18.97
N ALA A 19 29.17 17.45 -19.17
CA ALA A 19 30.34 18.28 -18.88
C ALA A 19 30.74 18.05 -17.41
N PRO A 20 32.04 17.93 -17.08
CA PRO A 20 32.46 17.77 -15.70
C PRO A 20 31.90 18.92 -14.87
N MET A 21 30.95 18.62 -13.99
CA MET A 21 30.49 19.59 -13.00
C MET A 21 31.64 19.78 -12.02
N THR A 22 32.41 20.85 -12.18
CA THR A 22 33.32 21.30 -11.15
C THR A 22 32.45 21.70 -9.96
N SER A 23 32.36 20.83 -8.96
CA SER A 23 31.77 21.20 -7.66
C SER A 23 32.63 22.32 -7.08
N SER A 24 32.12 23.54 -7.11
CA SER A 24 32.73 24.69 -6.47
C SER A 24 32.95 24.38 -4.98
N PRO A 25 34.15 24.56 -4.42
CA PRO A 25 34.48 24.11 -3.06
C PRO A 25 33.95 25.04 -1.96
N SER A 26 32.96 25.89 -2.24
CA SER A 26 32.45 26.87 -1.28
C SER A 26 31.13 26.47 -0.60
N GLU A 27 30.65 25.24 -0.77
CA GLU A 27 29.52 24.76 0.03
C GLU A 27 30.04 24.11 1.32
N PRO A 28 29.70 24.65 2.51
CA PRO A 28 30.02 23.99 3.76
C PRO A 28 29.21 22.69 3.85
N PHE A 29 29.91 21.56 3.70
CA PHE A 29 29.43 20.26 4.14
C PHE A 29 29.05 20.37 5.62
N GLY A 30 27.76 20.24 5.91
CA GLY A 30 27.24 20.32 7.28
C GLY A 30 26.42 21.58 7.57
N SER A 31 25.49 21.95 6.69
CA SER A 31 24.36 22.76 7.14
C SER A 31 23.41 21.84 7.91
N ALA A 32 23.64 21.72 9.23
CA ALA A 32 22.54 21.41 10.13
C ALA A 32 21.48 22.46 9.84
N THR A 33 20.39 22.06 9.17
CA THR A 33 19.21 22.88 8.96
C THR A 33 18.97 23.60 10.27
N HIS A 34 19.17 24.91 10.29
CA HIS A 34 18.93 25.69 11.50
C HIS A 34 17.55 25.31 11.98
N ASP A 35 17.42 25.03 13.27
CA ASP A 35 16.12 24.83 13.91
C ASP A 35 15.33 26.10 13.61
N VAL A 36 14.51 26.03 12.55
CA VAL A 36 13.76 27.16 12.05
C VAL A 36 12.84 27.49 13.20
N THR A 37 13.11 28.58 13.90
CA THR A 37 12.20 29.12 14.89
C THR A 37 10.98 29.57 14.08
N ILE A 38 9.99 28.68 13.97
CA ILE A 38 8.69 28.88 13.31
C ILE A 38 7.88 29.86 14.17
N THR A 39 8.41 31.06 14.42
CA THR A 39 7.69 32.10 15.15
C THR A 39 6.82 32.91 14.17
N GLY A 40 7.18 32.95 12.87
CA GLY A 40 6.42 33.64 11.82
C GLY A 40 5.70 32.76 10.79
N ALA A 41 5.98 31.45 10.70
CA ALA A 41 5.29 30.60 9.73
C ALA A 41 3.83 30.28 10.14
N ASN A 42 3.45 30.57 11.39
CA ASN A 42 2.07 30.41 11.87
C ASN A 42 1.11 31.47 11.31
N ASP A 43 1.59 32.66 10.95
CA ASP A 43 0.73 33.70 10.36
C ASP A 43 0.30 33.34 8.93
N SER A 44 1.16 32.64 8.17
CA SER A 44 0.80 32.09 6.85
C SER A 44 -0.23 30.94 6.89
N ARG A 45 -0.46 30.34 8.06
CA ARG A 45 -1.43 29.25 8.27
C ARG A 45 -2.87 29.75 8.48
N GLN A 46 -3.10 31.05 8.64
CA GLN A 46 -4.43 31.59 8.97
C GLN A 46 -5.51 31.29 7.91
N ASN A 47 -5.12 31.06 6.64
CA ASN A 47 -6.06 30.74 5.56
C ASN A 47 -6.17 29.22 5.25
N ARG A 48 -5.53 28.35 6.05
CA ARG A 48 -5.63 26.89 5.91
C ARG A 48 -6.08 26.27 7.23
N ASN A 49 -7.36 25.94 7.34
CA ASN A 49 -7.88 25.13 8.45
C ASN A 49 -7.28 23.70 8.43
N ARG A 50 -7.25 23.05 9.59
CA ARG A 50 -6.74 21.68 9.75
C ARG A 50 -7.51 20.69 8.87
N GLU A 51 -8.80 20.93 8.65
CA GLU A 51 -9.66 20.11 7.80
C GLU A 51 -9.17 20.08 6.35
N MET A 52 -8.83 21.23 5.76
CA MET A 52 -8.30 21.32 4.40
C MET A 52 -6.99 20.55 4.23
N GLN A 53 -6.16 20.50 5.27
CA GLN A 53 -4.91 19.72 5.27
C GLN A 53 -5.17 18.21 5.36
N LEU A 54 -6.29 17.81 5.97
CA LEU A 54 -6.67 16.42 6.15
C LEU A 54 -7.49 15.86 4.99
N ILE A 55 -7.95 16.67 4.03
CA ILE A 55 -8.70 16.20 2.84
C ILE A 55 -7.95 15.07 2.10
N PRO A 56 -6.64 15.19 1.77
CA PRO A 56 -5.92 14.12 1.10
C PRO A 56 -5.82 12.85 1.94
N GLU A 57 -5.70 13.00 3.26
CA GLU A 57 -5.65 11.87 4.19
C GLU A 57 -7.01 11.17 4.29
N ALA A 58 -8.10 11.94 4.37
CA ALA A 58 -9.46 11.42 4.38
C ALA A 58 -9.77 10.64 3.08
N LEU A 59 -9.36 11.20 1.94
CA LEU A 59 -9.47 10.54 0.63
C LEU A 59 -8.65 9.25 0.60
N ALA A 60 -7.38 9.29 1.03
CA ALA A 60 -6.52 8.11 1.08
C ALA A 60 -7.10 7.02 2.01
N ARG A 61 -7.64 7.40 3.17
CA ARG A 61 -8.32 6.46 4.09
C ARG A 61 -9.56 5.84 3.44
N ALA A 62 -10.39 6.62 2.74
CA ALA A 62 -11.56 6.11 2.05
C ALA A 62 -11.17 5.10 0.96
N HIS A 63 -10.17 5.44 0.13
CA HIS A 63 -9.65 4.53 -0.90
C HIS A 63 -9.09 3.24 -0.28
N MET A 64 -8.34 3.32 0.83
CA MET A 64 -7.85 2.12 1.51
C MET A 64 -8.96 1.28 2.13
N GLN A 65 -10.05 1.90 2.62
CA GLN A 65 -11.23 1.16 3.10
C GLN A 65 -11.94 0.43 1.96
N GLU A 66 -12.07 1.07 0.80
CA GLU A 66 -12.64 0.45 -0.40
C GLU A 66 -11.83 -0.77 -0.86
N ARG A 67 -10.50 -0.61 -0.96
CA ARG A 67 -9.57 -1.71 -1.30
C ARG A 67 -9.65 -2.88 -0.32
N ARG A 68 -9.84 -2.60 0.97
CA ARG A 68 -10.05 -3.65 1.99
C ARG A 68 -11.37 -4.39 1.79
N ARG A 69 -12.46 -3.67 1.52
CA ARG A 69 -13.78 -4.28 1.27
C ARG A 69 -13.76 -5.16 0.02
N GLU A 70 -13.09 -4.73 -1.04
CA GLU A 70 -12.90 -5.52 -2.25
C GLU A 70 -12.17 -6.84 -1.94
N ALA A 71 -11.03 -6.78 -1.24
CA ALA A 71 -10.30 -7.98 -0.83
C ALA A 71 -11.12 -8.91 0.09
N GLU A 72 -11.89 -8.35 1.03
CA GLU A 72 -12.78 -9.13 1.91
C GLU A 72 -13.87 -9.86 1.10
N SER A 73 -14.42 -9.21 0.08
CA SER A 73 -15.43 -9.81 -0.80
C SER A 73 -14.87 -11.01 -1.58
N GLU A 74 -13.63 -10.91 -2.09
CA GLU A 74 -12.94 -12.00 -2.78
C GLU A 74 -12.68 -13.19 -1.84
N HIS A 75 -12.30 -12.90 -0.59
CA HIS A 75 -12.04 -13.93 0.41
C HIS A 75 -13.30 -14.64 0.90
N GLN A 76 -14.45 -13.98 0.91
CA GLN A 76 -15.68 -14.55 1.46
C GLN A 76 -16.12 -15.82 0.72
N ALA A 77 -16.06 -15.82 -0.61
CA ALA A 77 -16.41 -16.99 -1.42
C ALA A 77 -15.49 -18.19 -1.11
N VAL A 78 -14.17 -17.93 -1.03
CA VAL A 78 -13.16 -18.96 -0.70
C VAL A 78 -13.42 -19.55 0.69
N ARG A 79 -13.73 -18.70 1.68
CA ARG A 79 -14.04 -19.13 3.06
C ARG A 79 -15.27 -20.02 3.10
N LEU A 80 -16.33 -19.70 2.35
CA LEU A 80 -17.54 -20.53 2.28
C LEU A 80 -17.27 -21.90 1.66
N VAL A 81 -16.49 -21.95 0.57
CA VAL A 81 -16.09 -23.21 -0.07
C VAL A 81 -15.25 -24.07 0.89
N ALA A 82 -14.29 -23.45 1.59
CA ALA A 82 -13.48 -24.14 2.59
C ALA A 82 -14.34 -24.71 3.74
N ALA A 83 -15.28 -23.92 4.26
CA ALA A 83 -16.20 -24.35 5.32
C ALA A 83 -17.05 -25.56 4.88
N ARG A 84 -17.64 -25.52 3.66
CA ARG A 84 -18.41 -26.65 3.11
C ARG A 84 -17.55 -27.90 2.93
N ARG A 85 -16.29 -27.74 2.50
CA ARG A 85 -15.35 -28.86 2.38
C ARG A 85 -15.03 -29.49 3.74
N MET A 86 -14.84 -28.67 4.77
CA MET A 86 -14.63 -29.15 6.15
C MET A 86 -15.86 -29.90 6.67
N GLN A 87 -17.07 -29.38 6.42
CA GLN A 87 -18.30 -30.04 6.82
C GLN A 87 -18.43 -31.44 6.21
N ARG A 88 -18.24 -31.58 4.89
CA ARG A 88 -18.26 -32.89 4.22
C ARG A 88 -17.21 -33.86 4.78
N ARG A 89 -16.03 -33.34 5.17
CA ARG A 89 -14.99 -34.16 5.80
C ARG A 89 -15.43 -34.63 7.18
N ALA A 90 -16.04 -33.76 7.98
CA ALA A 90 -16.55 -34.11 9.30
C ALA A 90 -17.66 -35.17 9.21
N GLU A 91 -18.59 -35.04 8.26
CA GLU A 91 -19.64 -36.03 7.98
C GLU A 91 -19.05 -37.41 7.62
N ARG A 92 -18.03 -37.45 6.77
CA ARG A 92 -17.37 -38.70 6.41
C ARG A 92 -16.66 -39.34 7.60
N VAL A 93 -15.97 -38.54 8.41
CA VAL A 93 -15.27 -39.03 9.61
C VAL A 93 -16.28 -39.56 10.63
N SER A 94 -17.39 -38.87 10.84
CA SER A 94 -18.43 -39.32 11.78
C SER A 94 -19.10 -40.61 11.31
N LEU A 95 -19.38 -40.75 10.01
CA LEU A 95 -19.92 -42.00 9.46
C LEU A 95 -18.92 -43.15 9.61
N ARG A 96 -17.63 -42.91 9.33
CA ARG A 96 -16.58 -43.91 9.51
C ARG A 96 -16.45 -44.34 10.97
N ALA A 97 -16.51 -43.39 11.91
CA ALA A 97 -16.48 -43.67 13.34
C ALA A 97 -17.70 -44.52 13.76
N ARG A 98 -18.90 -44.16 13.34
CA ARG A 98 -20.13 -44.94 13.59
C ARG A 98 -20.02 -46.36 13.04
N ARG A 99 -19.50 -46.51 11.82
CA ARG A 99 -19.30 -47.84 11.19
C ARG A 99 -18.28 -48.67 11.97
N ALA A 100 -17.17 -48.07 12.39
CA ALA A 100 -16.16 -48.76 13.20
C ALA A 100 -16.74 -49.23 14.54
N LEU A 101 -17.53 -48.40 15.22
CA LEU A 101 -18.23 -48.78 16.44
C LEU A 101 -19.23 -49.92 16.20
N ALA A 102 -20.05 -49.85 15.15
CA ALA A 102 -20.99 -50.92 14.83
C ALA A 102 -20.30 -52.26 14.54
N MET A 103 -19.16 -52.23 13.84
CA MET A 103 -18.35 -53.43 13.60
C MET A 103 -17.72 -53.97 14.90
N ALA A 104 -17.31 -53.10 15.82
CA ALA A 104 -16.76 -53.51 17.12
C ALA A 104 -17.82 -54.12 18.05
N VAL A 105 -19.09 -53.75 17.91
CA VAL A 105 -20.21 -54.31 18.70
C VAL A 105 -20.71 -55.65 18.12
N MET A 106 -20.54 -55.89 16.82
CA MET A 106 -20.96 -57.15 16.17
C MET A 106 -19.91 -58.29 16.27
N GLN A 107 -18.78 -58.06 16.93
CA GLN A 107 -17.79 -59.09 17.29
C GLN A 107 -18.10 -59.65 18.67
#